data_AF-A0A7C5K5N2-F1
#
_entry.id   AF-A0A7C5K5N2-F1
#
_cell.length_a   1.000
_cell.length_b   1.000
_cell.length_c   1.000
_cell.angle_alpha   90.00
_cell.angle_beta   90.00
_cell.angle_gamma   90.00
#
_symmetry.space_group_name_H-M   'P 1'
#
loop_
_entity.id
_entity.type
_entity.pdbx_description
1 polymer ?
#
loop_
_entity_poly.entity_id
_entity_poly.type
_entity_poly.pdbx_seq_one_letter_code
_entity_poly.pdbx_strand_id
1 'polypeptide(L)'
;MKNIFFAGLLLVVGLGCATTTKTEVSHATGMTVKDVIALSQSGASDQEIIRQIDKTRSVFQLTGADLSALRAANVSSPVVTHMLDTYTRTLLRESAEQPPVDYSYGYGYPFTGVFEEVDKRW
;
A
#
# COMPACT_ATOMS: atom_id res chain seq x y z
N MET A 1 -1.45 59.06 38.44
CA MET A 1 -0.90 59.65 37.19
C MET A 1 0.61 59.43 37.14
N LYS A 2 1.10 58.38 36.43
CA LYS A 2 2.44 58.33 35.78
C LYS A 2 2.63 56.99 35.02
N ASN A 3 2.38 57.00 33.69
CA ASN A 3 3.13 56.33 32.60
C ASN A 3 3.18 54.78 32.60
N ILE A 4 2.45 54.01 31.77
CA ILE A 4 2.38 53.88 30.29
C ILE A 4 3.73 53.53 29.62
N PHE A 5 3.79 52.29 29.12
CA PHE A 5 4.60 51.72 28.02
C PHE A 5 6.12 51.92 28.04
N PHE A 6 6.84 50.88 28.47
CA PHE A 6 8.09 50.44 27.82
C PHE A 6 7.96 48.92 27.63
N ALA A 7 7.76 48.49 26.39
CA ALA A 7 8.82 47.80 25.65
C ALA A 7 9.19 46.48 26.36
N GLY A 8 8.48 45.38 26.12
CA GLY A 8 8.13 44.91 24.77
C GLY A 8 9.40 44.65 23.95
N LEU A 9 10.45 44.09 24.57
CA LEU A 9 11.63 43.63 23.84
C LEU A 9 12.35 42.51 24.61
N LEU A 10 12.07 41.28 24.19
CA LEU A 10 13.11 40.35 23.74
C LEU A 10 14.03 39.78 24.84
N LEU A 11 13.56 38.72 25.49
CA LEU A 11 14.45 37.62 25.87
C LEU A 11 13.76 36.30 25.57
N VAL A 12 13.65 36.06 24.27
CA VAL A 12 13.33 34.78 23.63
C VAL A 12 14.39 33.77 24.06
N VAL A 13 14.10 32.99 25.09
CA VAL A 13 14.91 31.82 25.46
C VAL A 13 13.95 30.71 25.87
N GLY A 14 13.93 29.63 25.09
CA GLY A 14 13.63 28.32 25.66
C GLY A 14 12.68 27.37 24.94
N LEU A 15 12.12 27.68 23.76
CA LEU A 15 11.45 26.66 22.94
C LEU A 15 12.36 26.18 21.82
N GLY A 16 13.38 25.42 22.20
CA GLY A 16 14.03 24.48 21.28
C GLY A 16 13.04 23.37 20.95
N CYS A 17 12.26 23.56 19.87
CA CYS A 17 11.62 22.46 19.19
C CYS A 17 12.71 21.54 18.65
N ALA A 18 13.04 20.47 19.40
CA ALA A 18 13.55 19.26 18.79
C ALA A 18 12.37 18.58 18.06
N THR A 19 11.84 19.24 17.03
CA THR A 19 11.01 18.57 16.03
C THR A 19 11.97 17.68 15.28
N THR A 20 12.06 16.43 15.73
CA THR A 20 12.68 15.36 14.97
C THR A 20 11.91 15.28 13.64
N THR A 21 12.44 15.90 12.61
CA THR A 21 12.01 15.65 11.24
C THR A 21 12.41 14.22 10.94
N LYS A 22 11.51 13.29 11.25
CA LYS A 22 11.51 11.96 10.65
C LYS A 22 11.43 12.23 9.16
N THR A 23 12.57 12.15 8.48
CA THR A 23 12.65 12.22 7.03
C THR A 23 11.81 11.06 6.50
N GLU A 24 10.52 11.33 6.25
CA GLU A 24 9.73 10.53 5.34
C GLU A 24 10.39 10.73 3.99
N VAL A 25 11.17 9.74 3.59
CA VAL A 25 11.48 9.49 2.20
C VAL A 25 10.13 9.40 1.50
N SER A 26 9.70 10.53 0.94
CA SER A 26 8.49 10.67 0.14
C SER A 26 8.73 9.83 -1.12
N HIS A 27 8.47 8.53 -1.02
CA HIS A 27 8.45 7.65 -2.17
C HIS A 27 7.19 7.98 -2.98
N ALA A 28 7.42 8.76 -4.03
CA ALA A 28 6.69 8.77 -5.29
C ALA A 28 5.15 8.85 -5.23
N THR A 29 4.60 10.07 -5.33
CA THR A 29 3.28 10.45 -5.92
C THR A 29 2.04 9.59 -5.59
N GLY A 30 2.15 8.69 -4.63
CA GLY A 30 1.21 7.63 -4.33
C GLY A 30 0.88 7.66 -2.84
N MET A 31 -0.34 7.30 -2.55
CA MET A 31 -0.87 7.13 -1.22
C MET A 31 -0.12 6.04 -0.48
N THR A 32 0.31 6.32 0.75
CA THR A 32 1.05 5.37 1.60
C THR A 32 0.10 4.61 2.54
N VAL A 33 0.60 3.52 3.15
CA VAL A 33 -0.16 2.77 4.17
C VAL A 33 -0.56 3.67 5.35
N LYS A 34 0.30 4.62 5.73
CA LYS A 34 0.00 5.57 6.79
C LYS A 34 -1.13 6.52 6.42
N ASP A 35 -1.20 6.94 5.15
CA ASP A 35 -2.29 7.79 4.66
C ASP A 35 -3.63 7.04 4.69
N VAL A 36 -3.63 5.74 4.34
CA VAL A 36 -4.83 4.89 4.46
C VAL A 36 -5.30 4.80 5.91
N ILE A 37 -4.36 4.58 6.83
CA ILE A 37 -4.65 4.55 8.27
C ILE A 37 -5.21 5.90 8.74
N ALA A 38 -4.58 7.01 8.33
CA ALA A 38 -5.01 8.36 8.70
C ALA A 38 -6.44 8.66 8.19
N LEU A 39 -6.77 8.29 6.94
CA LEU A 39 -8.12 8.46 6.40
C LEU A 39 -9.16 7.61 7.14
N SER A 40 -8.81 6.36 7.46
CA SER A 40 -9.70 5.48 8.22
C SER A 40 -9.96 6.05 9.62
N GLN A 41 -8.91 6.55 10.29
CA GLN A 41 -9.02 7.20 11.61
C GLN A 41 -9.74 8.54 11.56
N SER A 42 -9.70 9.26 10.44
CA SER A 42 -10.51 10.47 10.24
C SER A 42 -11.99 10.18 9.99
N GLY A 43 -12.38 8.89 9.94
CA GLY A 43 -13.76 8.46 9.71
C GLY A 43 -14.17 8.49 8.24
N ALA A 44 -13.22 8.46 7.30
CA ALA A 44 -13.55 8.31 5.89
C ALA A 44 -14.23 6.96 5.65
N SER A 45 -15.23 6.92 4.77
CA SER A 45 -15.89 5.67 4.40
C SER A 45 -14.98 4.80 3.54
N ASP A 46 -15.17 3.49 3.60
CA ASP A 46 -14.44 2.50 2.81
C ASP A 46 -14.40 2.87 1.32
N GLN A 47 -15.55 3.28 0.77
CA GLN A 47 -15.65 3.69 -0.62
C GLN A 47 -14.80 4.92 -0.94
N GLU A 48 -14.69 5.88 -0.02
CA GLU A 48 -13.86 7.06 -0.22
C GLU A 48 -12.37 6.71 -0.20
N ILE A 49 -11.96 5.86 0.75
CA ILE A 49 -10.58 5.39 0.84
C ILE A 49 -10.20 4.62 -0.43
N ILE A 50 -11.06 3.71 -0.88
CA ILE A 50 -10.88 2.95 -2.13
C ILE A 50 -10.79 3.90 -3.33
N ARG A 51 -11.68 4.89 -3.44
CA ARG A 51 -11.62 5.90 -4.51
C ARG A 51 -10.31 6.67 -4.51
N GLN A 52 -9.78 7.02 -3.35
CA GLN A 52 -8.50 7.73 -3.25
C GLN A 52 -7.32 6.85 -3.66
N ILE A 53 -7.34 5.56 -3.28
CA ILE A 53 -6.36 4.57 -3.73
C ILE A 53 -6.37 4.47 -5.27
N ASP A 54 -7.54 4.37 -5.88
CA ASP A 54 -7.68 4.28 -7.33
C ASP A 54 -7.25 5.56 -8.04
N LYS A 55 -7.64 6.72 -7.50
CA LYS A 55 -7.28 8.05 -8.04
C LYS A 55 -5.78 8.28 -8.04
N THR A 56 -5.11 7.86 -6.99
CA THR A 56 -3.64 7.99 -6.85
C THR A 56 -2.88 6.88 -7.59
N ARG A 57 -3.58 5.84 -8.07
CA ARG A 57 -3.00 4.64 -8.70
C ARG A 57 -1.89 4.03 -7.85
N SER A 58 -2.11 4.02 -6.54
CA SER A 58 -1.12 3.56 -5.58
C SER A 58 -1.05 2.04 -5.55
N VAL A 59 0.17 1.50 -5.48
CA VAL A 59 0.43 0.06 -5.38
C VAL A 59 1.03 -0.22 -4.01
N PHE A 60 0.40 -1.10 -3.24
CA PHE A 60 0.80 -1.39 -1.87
C PHE A 60 1.48 -2.76 -1.73
N GLN A 61 2.77 -2.77 -1.40
CA GLN A 61 3.49 -3.97 -1.00
C GLN A 61 3.32 -4.20 0.50
N LEU A 62 2.19 -4.82 0.88
CA LEU A 62 1.87 -5.02 2.30
C LEU A 62 2.71 -6.13 2.93
N THR A 63 3.46 -5.78 3.98
CA THR A 63 4.14 -6.75 4.84
C THR A 63 3.22 -7.24 5.96
N GLY A 64 3.62 -8.30 6.68
CA GLY A 64 2.87 -8.76 7.86
C GLY A 64 2.76 -7.71 8.98
N ALA A 65 3.77 -6.84 9.11
CA ALA A 65 3.73 -5.71 10.03
C ALA A 65 2.68 -4.68 9.59
N ASP A 66 2.60 -4.37 8.30
CA ASP A 66 1.61 -3.41 7.76
C ASP A 66 0.18 -3.93 7.92
N LEU A 67 -0.06 -5.22 7.67
CA LEU A 67 -1.37 -5.86 7.91
C LEU A 67 -1.77 -5.80 9.38
N SER A 68 -0.80 -5.91 10.29
CA SER A 68 -1.06 -5.80 11.73
C SER A 68 -1.37 -4.35 12.12
N ALA A 69 -0.67 -3.37 11.55
CA ALA A 69 -0.94 -1.95 11.74
C ALA A 69 -2.32 -1.54 11.21
N LEU A 70 -2.69 -1.99 10.02
CA LEU A 70 -4.01 -1.75 9.42
C LEU A 70 -5.14 -2.32 10.29
N ARG A 71 -4.97 -3.54 10.81
CA ARG A 71 -5.94 -4.15 11.74
C ARG A 71 -6.02 -3.40 13.07
N ALA A 72 -4.87 -3.03 13.65
CA ALA A 72 -4.84 -2.26 14.89
C ALA A 72 -5.50 -0.88 14.75
N ALA A 73 -5.42 -0.28 13.56
CA ALA A 73 -6.10 0.96 13.20
C ALA A 73 -7.58 0.77 12.84
N ASN A 74 -8.12 -0.45 12.93
CA ASN A 74 -9.49 -0.78 12.57
C ASN A 74 -9.85 -0.43 11.11
N VAL A 75 -8.87 -0.50 10.20
CA VAL A 75 -9.11 -0.38 8.76
C VAL A 75 -9.94 -1.57 8.31
N SER A 76 -11.00 -1.30 7.57
CA SER A 76 -11.96 -2.34 7.18
C SER A 76 -11.34 -3.37 6.22
N SER A 77 -11.79 -4.62 6.32
CA SER A 77 -11.34 -5.69 5.43
C SER A 77 -11.51 -5.39 3.94
N PRO A 78 -12.61 -4.76 3.47
CA PRO A 78 -12.75 -4.36 2.07
C PRO A 78 -11.62 -3.46 1.57
N VAL A 79 -11.19 -2.48 2.39
CA VAL A 79 -10.09 -1.57 2.06
C VAL A 79 -8.77 -2.33 1.99
N VAL A 80 -8.48 -3.18 2.99
CA VAL A 80 -7.25 -3.98 3.02
C VAL A 80 -7.17 -4.94 1.83
N THR A 81 -8.28 -5.60 1.48
CA THR A 81 -8.38 -6.45 0.29
C THR A 81 -8.11 -5.65 -0.99
N HIS A 82 -8.68 -4.45 -1.11
CA HIS A 82 -8.44 -3.59 -2.27
C HIS A 82 -6.97 -3.18 -2.38
N MET A 83 -6.32 -2.88 -1.25
CA MET A 83 -4.88 -2.59 -1.22
C MET A 83 -4.06 -3.80 -1.71
N LEU A 84 -4.38 -5.03 -1.27
CA LEU A 84 -3.70 -6.23 -1.76
C LEU A 84 -3.92 -6.46 -3.26
N ASP A 85 -5.13 -6.22 -3.75
CA ASP A 85 -5.46 -6.41 -5.16
C ASP A 85 -4.68 -5.45 -6.09
N THR A 86 -4.37 -4.23 -5.64
CA THR A 86 -3.50 -3.32 -6.42
C THR A 86 -2.14 -3.93 -6.76
N TYR A 87 -1.54 -4.66 -5.82
CA TYR A 87 -0.27 -5.34 -6.01
C TYR A 87 -0.42 -6.56 -6.92
N THR A 88 -1.44 -7.40 -6.69
CA THR A 88 -1.73 -8.56 -7.53
C THR A 88 -1.92 -8.16 -8.99
N ARG A 89 -2.70 -7.10 -9.27
CA ARG A 89 -2.90 -6.58 -10.63
C ARG A 89 -1.60 -6.12 -11.28
N THR A 90 -0.69 -5.54 -10.49
CA THR A 90 0.62 -5.11 -10.99
C THR A 90 1.48 -6.31 -11.37
N LEU A 91 1.53 -7.34 -10.53
CA LEU A 91 2.26 -8.59 -10.81
C LEU A 91 1.70 -9.34 -12.03
N LEU A 92 0.37 -9.36 -12.18
CA LEU A 92 -0.28 -9.98 -13.33
C LEU A 92 0.06 -9.24 -14.62
N ARG A 93 0.08 -7.91 -14.59
CA ARG A 93 0.48 -7.09 -15.75
C ARG A 93 1.94 -7.33 -16.12
N GLU A 94 2.82 -7.41 -15.12
CA GLU A 94 4.23 -7.73 -15.34
C GLU A 94 4.39 -9.14 -15.95
N SER A 95 3.70 -10.15 -15.41
CA SER A 95 3.71 -11.52 -15.94
C SER A 95 3.16 -11.61 -17.36
N ALA A 96 2.16 -10.80 -17.71
CA ALA A 96 1.56 -10.76 -19.04
C ALA A 96 2.43 -9.99 -20.06
N GLU A 97 3.26 -9.06 -19.60
CA GLU A 97 4.25 -8.35 -20.42
C GLU A 97 5.51 -9.20 -20.68
N GLN A 98 5.76 -10.23 -19.87
CA GLN A 98 6.85 -11.16 -20.15
C GLN A 98 6.52 -11.95 -21.44
N PRO A 99 7.37 -11.88 -22.49
CA PRO A 99 7.18 -12.72 -23.65
C PRO A 99 7.21 -14.19 -23.20
N PRO A 100 6.43 -15.08 -23.85
CA PRO A 100 6.52 -16.50 -23.55
C PRO A 100 7.99 -16.89 -23.64
N VAL A 101 8.57 -17.24 -22.49
CA VAL A 101 9.90 -17.82 -22.42
C VAL A 101 9.85 -19.06 -23.31
N ASP A 102 10.55 -19.02 -24.44
CA ASP A 102 10.78 -20.18 -25.28
C ASP A 102 11.69 -21.13 -24.49
N TYR A 103 11.08 -21.93 -23.62
CA TYR A 103 11.70 -23.09 -23.00
C TYR A 103 11.80 -24.19 -24.07
N SER A 104 12.63 -23.95 -25.08
CA SER A 104 13.19 -24.98 -25.94
C SER A 104 14.20 -25.79 -25.12
N TYR A 105 13.70 -26.55 -24.14
CA TYR A 105 14.43 -27.68 -23.61
C TYR A 105 14.39 -28.73 -24.72
N GLY A 106 15.54 -28.97 -25.36
CA GLY A 106 15.75 -30.02 -26.36
C GLY A 106 15.60 -31.43 -25.78
N TYR A 107 14.43 -31.75 -25.24
CA TYR A 107 14.00 -33.08 -24.87
C TYR A 107 12.65 -33.34 -25.53
N GLY A 108 12.73 -33.86 -26.76
CA GLY A 108 11.57 -34.36 -27.48
C GLY A 108 10.96 -35.56 -26.74
N TYR A 109 9.87 -35.32 -26.03
CA TYR A 109 8.88 -36.35 -25.75
C TYR A 109 7.49 -35.77 -26.03
N PRO A 110 6.81 -36.22 -27.08
CA PRO A 110 5.42 -35.83 -27.30
C PRO A 110 4.57 -36.47 -26.21
N PHE A 111 3.97 -35.65 -25.35
CA PHE A 111 2.86 -36.10 -24.50
C PHE A 111 1.65 -36.34 -25.40
N THR A 112 1.56 -37.54 -25.98
CA THR A 112 0.31 -38.02 -26.57
C THR A 112 -0.60 -38.43 -25.42
N GLY A 113 -1.32 -37.45 -24.86
CA GLY A 113 -2.42 -37.69 -23.95
C GLY A 113 -3.58 -38.34 -24.70
N VAL A 114 -3.51 -39.65 -24.92
CA VAL A 114 -4.74 -40.44 -25.01
C VAL A 114 -5.25 -40.51 -23.58
N PHE A 115 -6.32 -39.78 -23.29
CA PHE A 115 -7.06 -39.96 -22.05
C PHE A 115 -7.59 -41.39 -22.09
N GLU A 116 -6.90 -42.29 -21.39
CA GLU A 116 -7.41 -43.62 -21.10
C GLU A 116 -8.67 -43.41 -20.26
N GLU A 117 -9.81 -43.53 -20.94
CA GLU A 117 -11.12 -43.52 -20.34
C GLU A 117 -11.12 -44.56 -19.24
N VAL A 118 -11.22 -44.09 -18.00
CA VAL A 118 -11.25 -44.90 -16.79
C VAL A 118 -12.46 -45.82 -16.90
N ASP A 119 -12.22 -47.03 -17.40
CA ASP A 119 -13.23 -48.06 -17.50
C ASP A 119 -13.73 -48.42 -16.10
N LYS A 120 -15.05 -48.54 -16.03
CA LYS A 120 -15.84 -48.75 -14.84
C LYS A 120 -15.54 -50.13 -14.25
N ARG A 121 -15.06 -50.15 -13.01
CA ARG A 121 -15.32 -51.29 -12.11
C ARG A 121 -15.16 -50.86 -10.67
N TRP A 122 -16.28 -50.48 -10.04
CA TRP A 122 -16.87 -50.99 -8.80
C TRP A 122 -18.24 -50.33 -8.63
#